data_AF-A0A9Q4GSB4-F1
#
_entry.id   AF-A0A9Q4GSB4-F1
#
_cell.length_a   1.000
_cell.length_b   1.000
_cell.length_c   1.000
_cell.angle_alpha   90.00
_cell.angle_beta   90.00
_cell.angle_gamma   90.00
#
_symmetry.space_group_name_H-M   'P 1'
#
loop_
_entity.id
_entity.type
_entity.pdbx_description
1 polymer ?
#
loop_
_entity_poly.entity_id
_entity_poly.type
_entity_poly.pdbx_seq_one_letter_code
_entity_poly.pdbx_strand_id
1 'polypeptide(L)'
;MVPLKNGIANVVQYNADGTSSLYSFNCAKPDTKEPPETASYAVDKKNNVIVLTSGTASLSLKITGITQKTMTLEQKINDDFSVSLRYLKVSEVAPLCRLYTCEVNPPPKTAYQPDDFIPAPVIPPHPELRRFEGKWLYNNVVQIEVAKDNKGSFILKLDSNQNWNHLYNQVHWVGDELHFKSYAYSDKESLYDHPYHKSQSETILRLTSDTTMTHSHITGKERYDTGLIKQ
;
A
#
# COMPACT_ATOMS: atom_id res chain seq x y z
N MET A 1 -21.37 -0.30 9.32
CA MET A 1 -20.42 0.29 10.29
C MET A 1 -20.43 1.80 10.10
N VAL A 2 -20.34 2.59 11.16
CA VAL A 2 -20.05 4.02 11.03
C VAL A 2 -18.71 4.16 10.30
N PRO A 3 -18.60 4.97 9.23
CA PRO A 3 -17.36 5.05 8.46
C PRO A 3 -16.17 5.40 9.35
N LEU A 4 -15.07 4.68 9.16
CA LEU A 4 -13.79 5.05 9.75
C LEU A 4 -13.26 6.32 9.08
N LYS A 5 -12.30 6.98 9.72
CA LYS A 5 -11.68 8.22 9.20
C LYS A 5 -11.03 8.04 7.82
N ASN A 6 -10.57 6.83 7.49
CA ASN A 6 -9.99 6.48 6.19
C ASN A 6 -11.05 6.09 5.13
N GLY A 7 -12.35 6.32 5.40
CA GLY A 7 -13.43 6.08 4.45
C GLY A 7 -13.96 4.64 4.42
N ILE A 8 -13.42 3.71 5.21
CA ILE A 8 -13.92 2.33 5.25
C ILE A 8 -15.27 2.26 5.97
N ALA A 9 -16.29 1.72 5.32
CA ALA A 9 -17.65 1.61 5.86
C ALA A 9 -18.29 0.25 5.60
N ASN A 10 -17.85 -0.77 6.33
CA ASN A 10 -18.27 -2.15 6.08
C ASN A 10 -19.70 -2.45 6.55
N VAL A 11 -20.39 -3.33 5.83
CA VAL A 11 -21.64 -3.95 6.25
C VAL A 11 -21.37 -5.44 6.43
N VAL A 12 -21.78 -6.00 7.56
CA VAL A 12 -21.72 -7.45 7.79
C VAL A 12 -23.14 -7.99 7.87
N GLN A 13 -23.40 -9.06 7.12
CA GLN A 13 -24.61 -9.84 7.20
C GLN A 13 -24.28 -11.15 7.92
N TYR A 14 -24.94 -11.41 9.05
CA TYR A 14 -24.87 -12.68 9.76
C TYR A 14 -26.09 -13.52 9.39
N ASN A 15 -25.86 -14.67 8.77
CA ASN A 15 -26.91 -15.57 8.32
C ASN A 15 -27.29 -16.57 9.41
N ALA A 16 -28.51 -17.11 9.34
CA ALA A 16 -29.00 -18.08 10.31
C ALA A 16 -28.31 -19.46 10.22
N ASP A 17 -27.66 -19.74 9.10
CA ASP A 17 -26.91 -20.96 8.84
C ASP A 17 -25.49 -20.97 9.45
N GLY A 18 -25.12 -19.91 10.18
CA GLY A 18 -23.78 -19.78 10.76
C GLY A 18 -22.73 -19.21 9.80
N THR A 19 -23.13 -18.67 8.64
CA THR A 19 -22.24 -17.94 7.73
C THR A 19 -22.36 -16.43 7.87
N SER A 20 -21.32 -15.71 7.50
CA SER A 20 -21.31 -14.25 7.44
C SER A 20 -20.74 -13.76 6.12
N SER A 21 -21.31 -12.68 5.60
CA SER A 21 -20.82 -11.96 4.42
C SER A 21 -20.41 -10.54 4.82
N LEU A 22 -19.17 -10.17 4.56
CA LEU A 22 -18.63 -8.82 4.77
C LEU A 22 -18.59 -8.08 3.44
N TYR A 23 -19.33 -6.99 3.36
CA TYR A 23 -19.35 -6.07 2.24
C TYR A 23 -18.50 -4.86 2.60
N SER A 24 -17.33 -4.77 1.97
CA SER A 24 -16.41 -3.65 2.12
C SER A 24 -16.83 -2.50 1.23
N PHE A 25 -16.88 -1.29 1.78
CA PHE A 25 -17.19 -0.07 1.04
C PHE A 25 -16.13 0.98 1.32
N ASN A 26 -15.68 1.66 0.27
CA ASN A 26 -14.79 2.81 0.35
C ASN A 26 -15.56 4.09 0.06
N CYS A 27 -15.89 4.85 1.10
CA CYS A 27 -16.61 6.12 0.96
C CYS A 27 -15.80 7.21 0.25
N ALA A 28 -14.47 7.07 0.15
CA ALA A 28 -13.63 7.95 -0.66
C ALA A 28 -13.57 7.53 -2.14
N LYS A 29 -13.98 6.29 -2.47
CA LYS A 29 -14.00 5.74 -3.84
C LYS A 29 -15.29 4.93 -4.07
N PRO A 30 -16.46 5.56 -4.11
CA PRO A 30 -17.75 4.88 -4.08
C PRO A 30 -18.01 3.98 -5.31
N ASP A 31 -17.31 4.21 -6.42
CA ASP A 31 -17.50 3.45 -7.66
C ASP A 31 -16.75 2.12 -7.69
N THR A 32 -15.85 1.87 -6.73
CA THR A 32 -15.11 0.59 -6.64
C THR A 32 -15.92 -0.42 -5.83
N LYS A 33 -16.30 -1.54 -6.45
CA LYS A 33 -17.03 -2.63 -5.81
C LYS A 33 -16.16 -3.87 -5.72
N GLU A 34 -16.02 -4.40 -4.51
CA GLU A 34 -15.36 -5.67 -4.25
C GLU A 34 -16.39 -6.78 -4.00
N PRO A 35 -16.09 -8.04 -4.36
CA PRO A 35 -16.93 -9.16 -3.97
C PRO A 35 -16.98 -9.29 -2.43
N PRO A 36 -18.10 -9.75 -1.85
CA PRO A 36 -18.20 -9.93 -0.41
C PRO A 36 -17.26 -11.03 0.07
N GLU A 37 -16.58 -10.78 1.18
CA GLU A 37 -15.78 -11.79 1.88
C GLU A 37 -16.71 -12.68 2.69
N THR A 38 -16.57 -14.00 2.56
CA THR A 38 -17.39 -14.97 3.28
C THR A 38 -16.59 -15.69 4.36
N ALA A 39 -17.25 -15.94 5.49
CA ALA A 39 -16.70 -16.68 6.61
C ALA A 39 -17.81 -17.48 7.31
N SER A 40 -17.43 -18.51 8.06
CA SER A 40 -18.29 -19.05 9.12
C SER A 40 -18.16 -18.18 10.37
N TYR A 41 -19.20 -18.08 11.18
CA TYR A 41 -19.15 -17.38 12.46
C TYR A 41 -19.73 -18.20 13.60
N ALA A 42 -19.15 -18.02 14.79
CA ALA A 42 -19.67 -18.52 16.04
C ALA A 42 -19.66 -17.43 17.11
N VAL A 43 -20.62 -17.47 18.03
CA VAL A 43 -20.69 -16.53 19.16
C VAL A 43 -20.36 -17.26 20.44
N ASP A 44 -19.22 -16.92 21.03
CA ASP A 44 -18.87 -17.31 22.39
C ASP A 44 -19.56 -16.36 23.37
N LYS A 45 -20.71 -16.81 23.89
CA LYS A 45 -21.52 -16.06 24.86
C LYS A 45 -20.82 -15.88 26.21
N LYS A 46 -19.90 -16.76 26.58
CA LYS A 46 -19.21 -16.69 27.89
C LYS A 46 -18.18 -15.57 27.87
N ASN A 47 -17.45 -15.44 26.77
CA ASN A 47 -16.39 -14.44 26.62
C ASN A 47 -16.86 -13.18 25.87
N ASN A 48 -18.11 -13.15 25.40
CA ASN A 48 -18.68 -12.08 24.57
C ASN A 48 -17.85 -11.84 23.29
N VAL A 49 -17.52 -12.90 22.56
CA VAL A 49 -16.69 -12.84 21.35
C VAL A 49 -17.43 -13.43 20.16
N ILE A 50 -17.34 -12.77 19.01
CA ILE A 50 -17.69 -13.33 17.70
C ILE A 50 -16.39 -13.84 17.08
N VAL A 51 -16.34 -15.12 16.74
CA VAL A 51 -15.22 -15.74 16.05
C VAL A 51 -15.62 -15.94 14.60
N LEU A 52 -14.89 -15.31 13.68
CA LEU A 52 -15.02 -15.48 12.24
C LEU A 52 -13.94 -16.43 11.76
N THR A 53 -14.28 -17.40 10.92
CA THR A 53 -13.32 -18.36 10.36
C THR A 53 -13.49 -18.46 8.84
N SER A 54 -12.39 -18.20 8.13
CA SER A 54 -12.30 -18.32 6.67
C SER A 54 -11.04 -19.10 6.31
N GLY A 55 -11.21 -20.31 5.76
CA GLY A 55 -10.11 -21.25 5.56
C GLY A 55 -9.38 -21.57 6.86
N THR A 56 -8.07 -21.32 6.91
CA THR A 56 -7.22 -21.51 8.10
C THR A 56 -7.12 -20.25 8.97
N ALA A 57 -7.67 -19.12 8.52
CA ALA A 57 -7.62 -17.86 9.25
C ALA A 57 -8.82 -17.73 10.20
N SER A 58 -8.55 -17.22 11.40
CA SER A 58 -9.58 -16.89 12.39
C SER A 58 -9.39 -15.47 12.90
N LEU A 59 -10.50 -14.74 13.03
CA LEU A 59 -10.56 -13.40 13.59
C LEU A 59 -11.54 -13.38 14.76
N SER A 60 -11.12 -12.81 15.88
CA SER A 60 -11.96 -12.63 17.06
C SER A 60 -12.36 -11.16 17.22
N LEU A 61 -13.66 -10.92 17.37
CA LEU A 61 -14.25 -9.60 17.61
C LEU A 61 -14.95 -9.61 18.96
N LYS A 62 -14.45 -8.84 19.91
CA LYS A 62 -15.06 -8.75 21.25
C LYS A 62 -16.26 -7.82 21.20
N ILE A 63 -17.40 -8.27 21.70
CA ILE A 63 -18.62 -7.48 21.82
C ILE A 63 -18.47 -6.60 23.07
N THR A 64 -18.32 -5.29 22.88
CA THR A 64 -18.21 -4.32 23.97
C THR A 64 -19.53 -3.62 24.28
N GLY A 65 -20.51 -3.69 23.37
CA GLY A 65 -21.88 -3.24 23.63
C GLY A 65 -22.85 -3.68 22.55
N ILE A 66 -24.08 -4.00 22.95
CA ILE A 66 -25.14 -4.39 22.01
C ILE A 66 -26.48 -3.81 22.47
N THR A 67 -27.22 -3.25 21.52
CA THR A 67 -28.61 -2.78 21.70
C THR A 67 -29.45 -3.27 20.53
N GLN A 68 -30.76 -2.97 20.53
CA GLN A 68 -31.64 -3.31 19.40
C GLN A 68 -31.20 -2.68 18.07
N LYS A 69 -30.50 -1.53 18.10
CA LYS A 69 -30.13 -0.77 16.90
C LYS A 69 -28.63 -0.69 16.65
N THR A 70 -27.80 -1.01 17.63
CA THR A 70 -26.35 -0.80 17.55
C THR A 70 -25.57 -1.99 18.10
N MET A 71 -24.40 -2.25 17.53
CA MET A 71 -23.43 -3.19 18.07
C MET A 71 -22.05 -2.54 18.03
N THR A 72 -21.33 -2.58 19.14
CA THR A 72 -19.94 -2.10 19.23
C THR A 72 -19.04 -3.32 19.41
N LEU A 73 -18.06 -3.43 18.53
CA LEU A 73 -17.08 -4.50 18.53
C LEU A 73 -15.69 -3.90 18.75
N GLU A 74 -14.85 -4.62 19.45
CA GLU A 74 -13.42 -4.35 19.55
C GLU A 74 -12.67 -5.40 18.73
N GLN A 75 -11.82 -4.95 17.82
CA GLN A 75 -10.91 -5.79 17.05
C GLN A 75 -9.48 -5.48 17.47
N LYS A 76 -8.76 -6.49 17.95
CA LYS A 76 -7.34 -6.38 18.24
C LYS A 76 -6.55 -6.42 16.93
N ILE A 77 -5.71 -5.43 16.68
CA ILE A 77 -4.84 -5.36 15.50
C ILE A 77 -3.46 -5.91 15.83
N ASN A 78 -2.93 -5.54 17.00
CA ASN A 78 -1.69 -6.07 17.59
C ASN A 78 -1.78 -5.97 19.13
N ASP A 79 -0.70 -6.28 19.83
CA ASP A 79 -0.70 -6.30 21.31
C ASP A 79 -0.98 -4.95 21.97
N ASP A 80 -0.63 -3.85 21.32
CA ASP A 80 -0.74 -2.49 21.87
C ASP A 80 -1.90 -1.69 21.29
N PHE A 81 -2.58 -2.23 20.27
CA PHE A 81 -3.59 -1.48 19.51
C PHE A 81 -4.82 -2.32 19.17
N SER A 82 -5.98 -1.76 19.54
CA SER A 82 -7.30 -2.26 19.20
C SER A 82 -8.14 -1.14 18.59
N VAL A 83 -9.00 -1.49 17.63
CA VAL A 83 -9.96 -0.58 17.03
C VAL A 83 -11.37 -0.87 17.54
N SER A 84 -12.12 0.19 17.85
CA SER A 84 -13.53 0.11 18.21
C SER A 84 -14.39 0.35 16.98
N LEU A 85 -15.15 -0.67 16.58
CA LEU A 85 -16.02 -0.68 15.41
C LEU A 85 -17.48 -0.53 15.85
N ARG A 86 -18.13 0.57 15.44
CA ARG A 86 -19.55 0.81 15.74
C ARG A 86 -20.43 0.45 14.56
N TYR A 87 -21.29 -0.53 14.73
CA TYR A 87 -22.28 -0.98 13.76
C TYR A 87 -23.67 -0.46 14.11
N LEU A 88 -24.42 -0.08 13.08
CA LEU A 88 -25.86 0.18 13.15
C LEU A 88 -26.56 -0.96 12.42
N LYS A 89 -27.66 -1.45 13.01
CA LYS A 89 -28.53 -2.44 12.37
C LYS A 89 -29.27 -1.76 11.21
N VAL A 90 -29.23 -2.39 10.04
CA VAL A 90 -29.87 -1.94 8.80
C VAL A 90 -30.69 -3.09 8.21
N SER A 91 -31.70 -2.77 7.39
CA SER A 91 -32.53 -3.77 6.70
C SER A 91 -31.94 -4.24 5.38
N GLU A 92 -31.03 -3.45 4.79
CA GLU A 92 -30.42 -3.69 3.48
C GLU A 92 -28.92 -3.45 3.54
N VAL A 93 -28.18 -4.12 2.65
CA VAL A 93 -26.72 -3.96 2.53
C VAL A 93 -26.42 -2.63 1.84
N ALA A 94 -26.27 -1.59 2.64
CA ALA A 94 -25.90 -0.25 2.18
C ALA A 94 -24.90 0.40 3.15
N PRO A 95 -23.87 1.11 2.65
CA PRO A 95 -22.89 1.76 3.50
C PRO A 95 -23.48 3.02 4.15
N LEU A 96 -22.95 3.38 5.31
CA LEU A 96 -23.27 4.64 5.98
C LEU A 96 -22.41 5.80 5.48
N CYS A 97 -22.00 5.82 4.21
CA CYS A 97 -21.07 6.82 3.66
C CYS A 97 -21.57 8.25 3.78
N ARG A 98 -22.88 8.48 3.93
CA ARG A 98 -23.43 9.80 4.26
C ARG A 98 -22.92 10.38 5.59
N LEU A 99 -22.38 9.55 6.48
CA LEU A 99 -21.79 9.94 7.76
C LEU A 99 -20.28 10.12 7.67
N TYR A 100 -19.67 9.88 6.51
CA TYR A 100 -18.24 10.04 6.30
C TYR A 100 -17.91 11.53 6.22
N THR A 101 -17.33 12.04 7.30
CA THR A 101 -16.57 13.28 7.27
C THR A 101 -15.15 12.87 6.87
N CYS A 102 -14.68 13.34 5.71
CA CYS A 102 -13.36 13.04 5.13
C CYS A 102 -12.22 12.95 6.17
N GLU A 103 -11.11 12.30 5.81
CA GLU A 103 -9.92 12.19 6.67
C GLU A 103 -9.65 13.47 7.46
N VAL A 104 -9.59 13.34 8.78
CA VAL A 104 -9.15 14.43 9.66
C VAL A 104 -7.63 14.47 9.51
N ASN A 105 -7.15 15.47 8.76
CA ASN A 105 -5.75 15.69 8.37
C ASN A 105 -5.25 14.72 7.28
N PRO A 106 -5.74 14.83 6.02
CA PRO A 106 -5.01 14.23 4.91
C PRO A 106 -3.56 14.79 4.94
N PRO A 107 -2.54 13.97 4.66
CA PRO A 107 -1.18 14.48 4.58
C PRO A 107 -1.16 15.66 3.61
N PRO A 108 -0.54 16.79 3.99
CA PRO A 108 -0.57 17.99 3.17
C PRO A 108 -0.01 17.67 1.79
N LYS A 109 -0.79 17.97 0.75
CA LYS A 109 -0.37 17.83 -0.64
C LYS A 109 0.58 18.99 -0.93
N THR A 110 1.86 18.75 -0.68
CA THR A 110 2.96 19.71 -0.80
C THR A 110 4.11 19.06 -1.56
N ALA A 111 5.17 19.80 -1.91
CA ALA A 111 6.43 19.20 -2.36
C ALA A 111 7.16 18.47 -1.21
N TYR A 112 8.06 17.53 -1.53
CA TYR A 112 8.93 16.92 -0.52
C TYR A 112 9.83 17.99 0.10
N GLN A 113 10.05 17.91 1.40
CA GLN A 113 11.06 18.70 2.08
C GLN A 113 12.40 17.96 2.06
N PRO A 114 13.55 18.67 2.06
CA PRO A 114 14.86 18.03 2.09
C PRO A 114 15.01 17.02 3.24
N ASP A 115 14.46 17.32 4.42
CA ASP A 115 14.54 16.46 5.60
C ASP A 115 13.65 15.20 5.51
N ASP A 116 12.75 15.12 4.52
CA ASP A 116 11.95 13.91 4.26
C ASP A 116 12.79 12.78 3.65
N PHE A 117 14.04 13.05 3.25
CA PHE A 117 14.85 12.16 2.43
C PHE A 117 16.32 12.14 2.87
N ILE A 118 16.84 10.96 3.18
CA ILE A 118 18.27 10.74 3.46
C ILE A 118 18.94 10.05 2.27
N PRO A 119 19.55 10.78 1.32
CA PRO A 119 20.10 10.21 0.10
C PRO A 119 21.08 9.07 0.37
N ALA A 120 20.80 7.90 -0.20
CA ALA A 120 21.76 6.81 -0.30
C ALA A 120 21.89 6.30 -1.75
N PRO A 121 22.18 7.16 -2.74
CA PRO A 121 22.17 6.75 -4.14
C PRO A 121 23.36 5.87 -4.53
N VAL A 122 24.41 5.82 -3.70
CA VAL A 122 25.61 5.01 -3.98
C VAL A 122 25.28 3.53 -3.78
N ILE A 123 25.48 2.75 -4.84
CA ILE A 123 25.25 1.32 -4.83
C ILE A 123 26.43 0.66 -4.10
N PRO A 124 26.20 -0.16 -3.06
CA PRO A 124 27.27 -0.88 -2.38
C PRO A 124 28.04 -1.79 -3.36
N PRO A 125 29.34 -2.04 -3.14
CA PRO A 125 30.13 -2.91 -4.01
C PRO A 125 29.53 -4.33 -4.14
N HIS A 126 29.52 -4.88 -5.36
CA HIS A 126 29.08 -6.25 -5.65
C HIS A 126 29.80 -6.78 -6.90
N PRO A 127 30.14 -8.08 -7.00
CA PRO A 127 30.84 -8.63 -8.16
C PRO A 127 30.16 -8.31 -9.50
N GLU A 128 28.82 -8.36 -9.51
CA GLU A 128 28.01 -8.14 -10.72
C GLU A 128 27.69 -6.67 -11.01
N LEU A 129 28.04 -5.74 -10.11
CA LEU A 129 27.62 -4.33 -10.19
C LEU A 129 27.96 -3.67 -11.54
N ARG A 130 29.12 -3.98 -12.10
CA ARG A 130 29.55 -3.41 -13.39
C ARG A 130 28.59 -3.75 -14.54
N ARG A 131 27.89 -4.88 -14.48
CA ARG A 131 26.94 -5.30 -15.53
C ARG A 131 25.67 -4.46 -15.55
N PHE A 132 25.30 -3.90 -14.40
CA PHE A 132 24.17 -2.99 -14.27
C PHE A 132 24.42 -1.62 -14.92
N GLU A 133 25.68 -1.21 -15.14
CA GLU A 133 26.08 0.08 -15.73
C GLU A 133 25.37 0.33 -17.06
N GLY A 134 24.56 1.39 -17.16
CA GLY A 134 23.83 1.76 -18.38
C GLY A 134 22.44 2.34 -18.11
N LYS A 135 21.77 2.76 -19.20
CA LYS A 135 20.38 3.21 -19.20
C LYS A 135 19.46 2.04 -19.51
N TRP A 136 18.42 1.86 -18.72
CA TRP A 136 17.49 0.74 -18.83
C TRP A 136 16.11 1.26 -19.19
N LEU A 137 15.59 0.81 -20.33
CA LEU A 137 14.38 1.32 -20.94
C LEU A 137 13.21 0.35 -20.83
N TYR A 138 12.01 0.93 -20.72
CA TYR A 138 10.75 0.28 -21.01
C TYR A 138 10.00 1.12 -22.04
N ASN A 139 9.52 0.51 -23.13
CA ASN A 139 8.85 1.22 -24.23
C ASN A 139 9.61 2.47 -24.73
N ASN A 140 10.93 2.36 -24.91
CA ASN A 140 11.84 3.45 -25.29
C ASN A 140 11.93 4.63 -24.31
N VAL A 141 11.43 4.48 -23.09
CA VAL A 141 11.56 5.46 -22.01
C VAL A 141 12.52 4.92 -20.96
N VAL A 142 13.57 5.67 -20.64
CA VAL A 142 14.50 5.32 -19.56
C VAL A 142 13.72 5.26 -18.24
N GLN A 143 13.75 4.10 -17.59
CA GLN A 143 13.13 3.88 -16.28
C GLN A 143 14.15 4.05 -15.15
N ILE A 144 15.41 3.68 -15.42
CA ILE A 144 16.49 3.80 -14.46
C ILE A 144 17.83 3.82 -15.19
N GLU A 145 18.79 4.54 -14.62
CA GLU A 145 20.17 4.59 -15.06
C GLU A 145 21.08 4.18 -13.90
N VAL A 146 22.03 3.30 -14.19
CA VAL A 146 23.15 3.02 -13.30
C VAL A 146 24.38 3.66 -13.93
N ALA A 147 24.87 4.72 -13.30
CA ALA A 147 26.00 5.52 -13.79
C ALA A 147 27.07 5.65 -12.71
N LYS A 148 28.25 6.16 -13.09
CA LYS A 148 29.28 6.55 -12.13
C LYS A 148 29.15 8.02 -11.77
N ASP A 149 29.32 8.33 -10.50
CA ASP A 149 29.49 9.70 -10.03
C ASP A 149 30.89 10.25 -10.36
N ASN A 150 31.15 11.51 -9.99
CA ASN A 150 32.45 12.17 -10.21
C ASN A 150 33.62 11.51 -9.43
N LYS A 151 33.32 10.62 -8.48
CA LYS A 151 34.29 9.87 -7.68
C LYS A 151 34.48 8.44 -8.21
N GLY A 152 33.79 8.07 -9.29
CA GLY A 152 33.81 6.73 -9.89
C GLY A 152 32.93 5.70 -9.18
N SER A 153 32.12 6.11 -8.19
CA SER A 153 31.19 5.23 -7.48
C SER A 153 29.92 5.03 -8.31
N PHE A 154 29.38 3.81 -8.33
CA PHE A 154 28.11 3.56 -9.01
C PHE A 154 26.94 4.15 -8.23
N ILE A 155 26.02 4.80 -8.94
CA ILE A 155 24.82 5.42 -8.40
C ILE A 155 23.59 5.05 -9.21
N LEU A 156 22.43 5.06 -8.54
CA LEU A 156 21.12 5.05 -9.20
C LEU A 156 20.71 6.47 -9.59
N LYS A 157 20.21 6.63 -10.82
CA LYS A 157 19.76 7.92 -11.34
C LYS A 157 18.55 7.74 -12.27
N LEU A 158 17.69 8.76 -12.27
CA LEU A 158 16.78 9.04 -13.36
C LEU A 158 16.69 10.56 -13.50
N ASP A 159 16.85 11.07 -14.72
CA ASP A 159 16.79 12.51 -14.96
C ASP A 159 15.41 13.05 -14.60
N SER A 160 15.40 14.16 -13.86
CA SER A 160 14.16 14.87 -13.57
C SER A 160 13.62 15.53 -14.83
N ASN A 161 12.31 15.68 -14.92
CA ASN A 161 11.64 16.41 -16.00
C ASN A 161 10.79 17.54 -15.42
N GLN A 162 10.08 18.26 -16.30
CA GLN A 162 9.24 19.37 -15.89
C GLN A 162 8.16 19.03 -14.85
N ASN A 163 7.81 17.77 -14.66
CA ASN A 163 6.74 17.33 -13.77
C ASN A 163 7.25 16.48 -12.60
N TRP A 164 8.36 15.76 -12.78
CA TRP A 164 8.76 14.70 -11.88
C TRP A 164 10.25 14.77 -11.54
N ASN A 165 10.54 14.64 -10.25
CA ASN A 165 11.86 14.39 -9.68
C ASN A 165 11.92 12.97 -9.12
N HIS A 166 13.12 12.40 -9.09
CA HIS A 166 13.35 11.01 -8.70
C HIS A 166 14.47 10.89 -7.67
N LEU A 167 14.22 10.15 -6.60
CA LEU A 167 15.13 10.00 -5.47
C LEU A 167 15.19 8.52 -5.01
N TYR A 168 16.33 8.10 -4.46
CA TYR A 168 16.56 6.70 -4.09
C TYR A 168 17.23 6.55 -2.72
N ASN A 169 16.69 5.67 -1.87
CA ASN A 169 17.24 5.34 -0.54
C ASN A 169 17.38 3.86 -0.30
N GLN A 170 18.12 3.54 0.78
CA GLN A 170 18.25 2.18 1.29
C GLN A 170 18.72 1.20 0.22
N VAL A 171 19.66 1.62 -0.62
CA VAL A 171 20.22 0.79 -1.69
C VAL A 171 21.09 -0.31 -1.07
N HIS A 172 20.72 -1.57 -1.28
CA HIS A 172 21.43 -2.73 -0.73
C HIS A 172 21.25 -3.98 -1.59
N TRP A 173 22.12 -4.98 -1.39
CA TRP A 173 22.07 -6.26 -2.10
C TRP A 173 21.35 -7.32 -1.27
N VAL A 174 20.54 -8.13 -1.95
CA VAL A 174 19.98 -9.39 -1.43
C VAL A 174 20.33 -10.47 -2.46
N GLY A 175 21.42 -11.20 -2.22
CA GLY A 175 22.03 -12.02 -3.27
C GLY A 175 22.42 -11.15 -4.46
N ASP A 176 22.04 -11.56 -5.68
CA ASP A 176 22.29 -10.83 -6.93
C ASP A 176 21.21 -9.78 -7.27
N GLU A 177 20.25 -9.55 -6.38
CA GLU A 177 19.21 -8.54 -6.55
C GLU A 177 19.59 -7.24 -5.85
N LEU A 178 19.41 -6.12 -6.54
CA LEU A 178 19.59 -4.78 -5.98
C LEU A 178 18.25 -4.25 -5.49
N HIS A 179 18.13 -4.07 -4.18
CA HIS A 179 16.92 -3.60 -3.49
C HIS A 179 17.09 -2.14 -3.08
N PHE A 180 16.04 -1.33 -3.24
CA PHE A 180 16.02 0.08 -2.83
C PHE A 180 14.60 0.63 -2.74
N LYS A 181 14.48 1.79 -2.08
CA LYS A 181 13.26 2.61 -2.12
C LYS A 181 13.38 3.65 -3.22
N SER A 182 12.42 3.64 -4.14
CA SER A 182 12.25 4.64 -5.19
C SER A 182 11.19 5.65 -4.78
N TYR A 183 11.52 6.92 -4.92
CA TYR A 183 10.63 8.04 -4.65
C TYR A 183 10.43 8.85 -5.93
N ALA A 184 9.19 9.21 -6.23
CA ALA A 184 8.87 10.14 -7.31
C ALA A 184 8.00 11.27 -6.77
N TYR A 185 8.28 12.50 -7.19
CA TYR A 185 7.48 13.65 -6.75
C TYR A 185 7.45 14.81 -7.72
N SER A 186 6.46 15.67 -7.54
CA SER A 186 6.32 16.92 -8.28
C SER A 186 6.48 18.14 -7.37
N ASP A 187 7.18 19.15 -7.87
CA ASP A 187 7.17 20.49 -7.28
C ASP A 187 6.01 21.34 -7.80
N LYS A 188 5.28 20.87 -8.82
CA LYS A 188 4.15 21.60 -9.40
C LYS A 188 2.91 21.49 -8.52
N GLU A 189 2.49 22.60 -7.94
CA GLU A 189 1.27 22.67 -7.12
C GLU A 189 0.03 22.16 -7.86
N SER A 190 -0.09 22.41 -9.16
CA SER A 190 -1.21 21.93 -9.97
C SER A 190 -1.28 20.40 -10.10
N LEU A 191 -0.19 19.69 -9.79
CA LEU A 191 -0.13 18.24 -9.77
C LEU A 191 -0.31 17.66 -8.37
N TYR A 192 -0.46 18.47 -7.32
CA TYR A 192 -0.61 17.98 -5.94
C TYR A 192 -1.86 17.12 -5.75
N ASP A 193 -2.91 17.35 -6.54
CA ASP A 193 -4.10 16.49 -6.53
C ASP A 193 -3.90 15.16 -7.27
N HIS A 194 -2.81 15.00 -8.02
CA HIS A 194 -2.48 13.75 -8.68
C HIS A 194 -2.19 12.66 -7.63
N PRO A 195 -2.74 11.44 -7.78
CA PRO A 195 -2.58 10.37 -6.79
C PRO A 195 -1.11 9.95 -6.56
N TYR A 196 -0.22 10.31 -7.49
CA TYR A 196 1.21 9.98 -7.44
C TYR A 196 2.11 11.21 -7.32
N HIS A 197 1.60 12.40 -6.96
CA HIS A 197 2.39 13.63 -6.84
C HIS A 197 3.54 13.53 -5.83
N LYS A 198 3.41 12.60 -4.87
CA LYS A 198 4.44 12.09 -3.98
C LYS A 198 4.20 10.60 -3.82
N SER A 199 5.11 9.79 -4.31
CA SER A 199 5.04 8.33 -4.16
C SER A 199 6.35 7.77 -3.64
N GLN A 200 6.25 6.66 -2.91
CA GLN A 200 7.35 5.83 -2.48
C GLN A 200 7.00 4.39 -2.84
N SER A 201 7.96 3.66 -3.41
CA SER A 201 7.81 2.24 -3.73
C SER A 201 9.09 1.47 -3.38
N GLU A 202 8.94 0.28 -2.81
CA GLU A 202 10.06 -0.67 -2.74
C GLU A 202 10.30 -1.20 -4.15
N THR A 203 11.56 -1.21 -4.56
CA THR A 203 11.97 -1.54 -5.92
C THR A 203 13.11 -2.55 -5.90
N ILE A 204 13.06 -3.50 -6.83
CA ILE A 204 14.08 -4.53 -7.01
C ILE A 204 14.55 -4.50 -8.46
N LEU A 205 15.87 -4.52 -8.65
CA LEU A 205 16.50 -4.77 -9.94
C LEU A 205 17.20 -6.11 -9.93
N ARG A 206 16.93 -6.91 -10.97
CA ARG A 206 17.58 -8.19 -11.19
C ARG A 206 17.96 -8.34 -12.65
N LEU A 207 19.25 -8.47 -12.94
CA LEU A 207 19.69 -8.80 -14.30
C LEU A 207 19.12 -10.17 -14.71
N THR A 208 18.56 -10.23 -15.92
CA THR A 208 18.17 -11.49 -16.56
C THR A 208 19.13 -11.85 -17.69
N SER A 209 19.88 -10.89 -18.21
CA SER A 209 21.05 -11.05 -19.09
C SER A 209 21.92 -9.79 -19.02
N ASP A 210 22.96 -9.69 -19.87
CA ASP A 210 23.75 -8.46 -19.98
C ASP A 210 22.99 -7.30 -20.62
N THR A 211 21.88 -7.57 -21.30
CA THR A 211 21.07 -6.57 -22.02
C THR A 211 19.63 -6.49 -21.51
N THR A 212 19.23 -7.34 -20.55
CA THR A 212 17.87 -7.37 -20.01
C THR A 212 17.86 -7.42 -18.48
N MET A 213 16.89 -6.75 -17.88
CA MET A 213 16.73 -6.64 -16.43
C MET A 213 15.24 -6.73 -16.06
N THR A 214 14.93 -7.40 -14.96
CA THR A 214 13.62 -7.27 -14.31
C THR A 214 13.66 -6.08 -13.37
N HIS A 215 12.72 -5.16 -13.53
CA HIS A 215 12.45 -4.04 -12.65
C HIS A 215 11.13 -4.30 -11.95
N SER A 216 11.21 -4.56 -10.66
CA SER A 216 10.06 -4.94 -9.84
C SER A 216 9.66 -3.81 -8.92
N HIS A 217 8.37 -3.52 -8.83
CA HIS A 217 7.79 -2.59 -7.86
C HIS A 217 6.89 -3.35 -6.90
N ILE A 218 7.00 -3.07 -5.61
CA ILE A 218 6.13 -3.65 -4.60
C ILE A 218 5.14 -2.58 -4.14
N THR A 219 3.85 -2.84 -4.36
CA THR A 219 2.76 -1.98 -3.89
C THR A 219 1.90 -2.80 -2.93
N GLY A 220 1.90 -2.42 -1.65
CA GLY A 220 1.23 -3.20 -0.60
C GLY A 220 1.88 -4.57 -0.42
N LYS A 221 1.16 -5.65 -0.77
CA LYS A 221 1.66 -7.03 -0.72
C LYS A 221 1.94 -7.63 -2.11
N GLU A 222 1.73 -6.85 -3.17
CA GLU A 222 1.82 -7.32 -4.54
C GLU A 222 3.12 -6.86 -5.20
N ARG A 223 3.72 -7.73 -6.01
CA ARG A 223 4.92 -7.46 -6.81
C ARG A 223 4.53 -7.34 -8.28
N TYR A 224 4.96 -6.26 -8.90
CA TYR A 224 4.73 -5.95 -10.31
C TYR A 224 6.07 -5.92 -11.04
N ASP A 225 6.24 -6.80 -12.04
CA ASP A 225 7.49 -6.97 -12.76
C ASP A 225 7.41 -6.36 -14.15
N THR A 226 8.40 -5.52 -14.49
CA THR A 226 8.58 -4.94 -15.81
C THR A 226 9.92 -5.37 -16.39
N GLY A 227 9.92 -5.87 -17.63
CA GLY A 227 11.16 -6.16 -18.35
C GLY A 227 11.77 -4.88 -18.92
N LEU A 228 13.01 -4.59 -18.55
CA LEU A 228 13.80 -3.49 -19.10
C LEU A 228 14.86 -4.01 -20.07
N ILE A 229 15.15 -3.18 -21.08
CA ILE A 229 16.19 -3.43 -22.07
C ILE A 229 17.28 -2.36 -21.91
N LYS A 230 18.54 -2.78 -21.98
CA LYS A 230 19.68 -1.87 -21.92
C LYS A 230 19.82 -1.06 -23.22
N GLN A 231 20.13 0.22 -23.09
CA GLN A 231 20.49 1.08 -24.22
C GLN A 231 21.85 0.73 -24.80
#